data_AF-A0A7W0Y0G7-F1
#
_entry.id   AF-A0A7W0Y0G7-F1
#
_cell.length_a   1.000
_cell.length_b   1.000
_cell.length_c   1.000
_cell.angle_alpha   90.00
_cell.angle_beta   90.00
_cell.angle_gamma   90.00
#
_symmetry.space_group_name_H-M   'P 1'
#
loop_
_entity.id
_entity.type
_entity.pdbx_description
1 polymer ?
#
loop_
_entity_poly.entity_id
_entity_poly.type
_entity_poly.pdbx_seq_one_letter_code
_entity_poly.pdbx_strand_id
1 'polypeptide(L)' 'MGGTFDPIHHGHLVAASEVAARFHLDEVVFVPTGQPWQKSHRDVSGAEDRYLMTVIATASN' A
#
# COMPACT_ATOMS: atom_id res chain seq x y z
N MET A 1 -3.35 -4.18 -4.71
CA MET A 1 -3.01 -2.76 -4.85
C MET A 1 -1.51 -2.54 -4.67
N GLY A 2 -0.81 -2.08 -5.70
CA GLY A 2 0.62 -1.76 -5.63
C GLY A 2 0.89 -0.29 -5.33
N GLY A 3 1.96 0.02 -4.62
CA GLY A 3 2.35 1.39 -4.30
C GLY A 3 3.66 1.48 -3.53
N THR A 4 4.27 2.68 -3.44
CA THR A 4 5.44 2.89 -2.56
C THR A 4 5.03 2.84 -1.09
N PHE A 5 3.83 3.38 -0.77
CA PHE A 5 3.27 3.49 0.58
C PHE A 5 4.24 4.15 1.58
N ASP A 6 4.47 5.45 1.39
CA ASP A 6 5.46 6.24 2.14
C ASP A 6 4.83 7.50 2.78
N PRO A 7 3.94 7.37 3.79
CA PRO A 7 3.39 6.13 4.35
C PRO A 7 2.06 5.70 3.68
N ILE A 8 1.56 4.51 4.02
CA ILE A 8 0.17 4.13 3.75
C ILE A 8 -0.80 5.02 4.57
N HIS A 9 -2.02 5.24 4.06
CA HIS A 9 -3.00 6.15 4.67
C HIS A 9 -4.42 5.81 4.22
N HIS A 10 -5.46 6.43 4.81
CA HIS A 10 -6.87 6.13 4.54
C HIS A 10 -7.25 6.18 3.05
N GLY A 11 -6.72 7.12 2.28
CA GLY A 11 -6.96 7.15 0.82
C GLY A 11 -6.62 5.84 0.09
N HIS A 12 -5.56 5.14 0.49
CA HIS A 12 -5.22 3.83 -0.08
C HIS A 12 -6.20 2.74 0.36
N LEU A 13 -6.57 2.72 1.65
CA LEU A 13 -7.48 1.73 2.22
C LEU A 13 -8.90 1.85 1.65
N VAL A 14 -9.41 3.07 1.57
CA VAL A 14 -10.72 3.36 0.97
C VAL A 14 -10.71 2.96 -0.50
N ALA A 15 -9.69 3.35 -1.28
CA ALA A 15 -9.61 2.94 -2.68
C ALA A 15 -9.59 1.42 -2.86
N ALA A 16 -8.91 0.68 -1.98
CA ALA A 16 -8.90 -0.77 -2.01
C ALA A 16 -10.27 -1.37 -1.68
N SER A 17 -10.91 -0.87 -0.62
CA SER A 17 -12.25 -1.30 -0.18
C SER A 17 -13.32 -1.01 -1.24
N GLU A 18 -13.30 0.17 -1.85
CA GLU A 18 -14.24 0.58 -2.90
C GLU A 18 -14.10 -0.30 -4.16
N VAL A 19 -12.87 -0.60 -4.58
CA VAL A 19 -12.64 -1.51 -5.72
C VAL A 19 -13.09 -2.93 -5.38
N ALA A 20 -12.80 -3.43 -4.18
CA ALA A 20 -13.26 -4.74 -3.74
C ALA A 20 -14.79 -4.84 -3.78
N ALA A 21 -15.49 -3.85 -3.20
CA ALA A 21 -16.94 -3.81 -3.15
C ALA A 21 -17.57 -3.69 -4.55
N ARG A 22 -17.05 -2.80 -5.40
CA ARG A 22 -17.60 -2.51 -6.73
C ARG A 22 -17.45 -3.67 -7.71
N PHE A 23 -16.39 -4.46 -7.58
CA PHE A 23 -16.09 -5.56 -8.49
C PHE A 23 -16.28 -6.94 -7.86
N HIS A 24 -16.83 -6.99 -6.64
CA HIS A 24 -17.06 -8.23 -5.88
C HIS A 24 -15.80 -9.09 -5.77
N LEU A 25 -14.66 -8.47 -5.45
CA LEU A 25 -13.41 -9.19 -5.24
C LEU A 25 -13.42 -9.88 -3.88
N ASP A 26 -12.90 -11.10 -3.82
CA ASP A 26 -12.72 -11.81 -2.55
C ASP A 26 -11.66 -11.14 -1.66
N GLU A 27 -10.60 -10.61 -2.28
CA GLU A 27 -9.49 -9.96 -1.57
C GLU A 27 -8.81 -8.84 -2.39
N VAL A 28 -8.14 -7.94 -1.67
CA VAL A 28 -7.20 -6.98 -2.26
C VAL A 28 -5.86 -7.10 -1.54
N VAL A 29 -4.88 -7.68 -2.23
CA VAL A 29 -3.52 -7.83 -1.70
C VAL A 29 -2.72 -6.54 -1.87
N PHE A 30 -2.21 -5.97 -0.78
CA PHE A 30 -1.31 -4.82 -0.83
C PHE A 30 0.13 -5.27 -1.09
N VAL A 31 0.78 -4.66 -2.10
CA VAL A 31 2.15 -5.00 -2.50
C VAL A 31 3.03 -3.74 -2.42
N PRO A 32 3.70 -3.48 -1.28
CA PRO A 32 4.62 -2.36 -1.14
C PRO A 32 5.81 -2.55 -2.08
N THR A 33 6.14 -1.51 -2.84
CA THR A 33 7.28 -1.53 -3.76
C THR A 33 8.57 -1.55 -2.96
N GLY A 34 9.45 -2.53 -3.19
CA GLY A 34 10.75 -2.61 -2.51
C GLY A 34 11.67 -1.43 -2.87
N GLN A 35 11.95 -1.25 -4.16
CA GLN A 35 12.71 -0.12 -4.69
C GLN A 35 11.90 0.64 -5.76
N PRO A 36 11.32 1.81 -5.44
CA PRO A 36 10.51 2.57 -6.40
C PRO A 36 11.39 3.28 -7.44
N TRP A 37 11.63 2.64 -8.59
CA TRP A 37 12.53 3.14 -9.64
C TRP A 37 12.18 4.55 -10.15
N GLN A 38 10.89 4.90 -10.21
CA GLN A 38 10.43 6.25 -10.63
C GLN A 38 10.78 7.34 -9.61
N LYS A 39 11.14 6.97 -8.39
CA LYS A 39 11.50 7.85 -7.28
C LYS A 39 12.98 7.72 -6.91
N SER A 40 13.82 7.17 -7.79
CA SER A 40 15.26 6.98 -7.55
C SER A 40 16.01 8.29 -7.21
N HIS A 41 15.45 9.44 -7.56
CA HIS A 41 15.97 10.78 -7.28
C HIS A 41 15.40 11.40 -6.00
N ARG A 42 14.63 10.66 -5.21
CA ARG A 42 14.01 11.12 -3.96
C ARG A 42 14.43 10.23 -2.81
N ASP A 43 14.53 10.83 -1.64
CA ASP A 43 14.60 10.07 -0.40
C ASP A 43 13.21 9.48 -0.09
N VAL A 44 13.20 8.21 0.27
CA VAL A 44 11.99 7.40 0.52
C VAL A 44 12.31 6.53 1.74
N SER A 45 11.39 6.41 2.71
CA SER A 45 11.61 5.63 3.94
C SER A 45 12.06 4.19 3.65
N GLY A 46 12.73 3.49 4.57
CA GLY A 46 13.24 2.13 4.34
C GLY A 46 12.18 1.16 3.80
N ALA A 47 12.57 0.21 2.94
CA ALA A 47 11.62 -0.75 2.37
C ALA A 47 10.92 -1.59 3.46
N GLU A 48 11.66 -1.96 4.51
CA GLU A 48 11.13 -2.66 5.68
C GLU A 48 10.13 -1.80 6.46
N ASP A 49 10.43 -0.52 6.71
CA ASP A 49 9.52 0.40 7.39
C ASP A 49 8.18 0.51 6.65
N ARG A 50 8.23 0.68 5.32
CA ARG A 50 7.03 0.77 4.49
C ARG A 50 6.25 -0.54 4.47
N TYR A 51 6.93 -1.67 4.47
CA TYR A 51 6.30 -2.98 4.61
C TYR A 51 5.58 -3.11 5.95
N LEU A 52 6.24 -2.81 7.06
CA LEU A 52 5.66 -2.88 8.41
C LEU A 52 4.48 -1.92 8.57
N MET A 53 4.61 -0.67 8.10
CA MET A 53 3.49 0.28 8.10
C MET A 53 2.30 -0.24 7.28
N THR A 54 2.56 -0.85 6.12
CA THR A 54 1.51 -1.47 5.30
C THR A 54 0.82 -2.61 6.05
N VAL A 55 1.59 -3.52 6.67
CA VAL A 55 1.05 -4.62 7.49
C VAL A 55 0.17 -4.09 8.62
N ILE A 56 0.66 -3.11 9.38
CA ILE A 56 -0.10 -2.53 10.51
C ILE A 56 -1.40 -1.89 10.03
N ALA A 57 -1.34 -1.11 8.94
CA ALA A 57 -2.52 -0.43 8.40
C ALA A 57 -3.58 -1.38 7.83
N THR A 58 -3.19 -2.58 7.39
CA THR A 58 -4.11 -3.60 6.84
C THR A 58 -4.47 -4.69 7.84
N ALA A 59 -3.89 -4.71 9.04
CA ALA A 59 -4.14 -5.77 10.03
C ALA A 59 -5.57 -5.78 10.59
N SER A 60 -6.32 -4.70 10.42
CA SER A 60 -7.70 -4.54 10.92
C SER A 60 -8.72 -4.22 9.82
N ASN A 61 -8.32 -4.37 8.56
CA ASN A 61 -9.14 -4.05 7.40
C ASN A 61 -9.74 -5.32 6.77
#